data_AF-A0A661MHE2-F1
#
_entry.id   AF-A0A661MHE2-F1
#
_cell.length_a   1.000
_cell.length_b   1.000
_cell.length_c   1.000
_cell.angle_alpha   90.00
_cell.angle_beta   90.00
_cell.angle_gamma   90.00
#
_symmetry.space_group_name_H-M   'P 1'
#
loop_
_entity.id
_entity.type
_entity.pdbx_description
1 polymer ?
#
loop_
_entity_poly.entity_id
_entity_poly.type
_entity_poly.pdbx_seq_one_letter_code
_entity_poly.pdbx_strand_id
1 'polypeptide(L)'
;MGERRIFAGGEFLITDATPADIFTPEDFTDEHKMIYQTAKDFVEKEIMPNIEKLEEKNPELVLSLLAKAGELGLLGTDVPEEYGGLGLDKVSTTVVGEA
;
A
#
# COMPACT_ATOMS: atom_id res chain seq x y z
N MET A 1 3.81 20.62 11.04
CA MET A 1 2.44 20.10 10.86
C MET A 1 1.81 20.08 12.24
N GLY A 2 0.66 20.71 12.43
CA GLY A 2 0.02 20.77 13.75
C GLY A 2 -0.40 19.38 14.24
N GLU A 3 -0.49 19.17 15.56
CA GLU A 3 -1.06 17.95 16.12
C GLU A 3 -2.50 17.78 15.59
N ARG A 4 -2.74 16.72 14.80
CA ARG A 4 -4.11 16.34 14.41
C ARG A 4 -4.81 15.73 15.62
N ARG A 5 -6.08 16.05 15.81
CA ARG A 5 -6.91 15.41 16.84
C ARG A 5 -7.10 13.93 16.51
N ILE A 6 -6.90 13.07 17.51
CA ILE A 6 -7.20 11.64 17.41
C ILE A 6 -8.64 11.42 17.88
N PHE A 7 -9.50 10.93 17.00
CA PHE A 7 -10.89 10.58 17.29
C PHE A 7 -11.01 9.10 17.65
N ALA A 8 -11.95 8.77 18.53
CA ALA A 8 -12.40 7.40 18.71
C ALA A 8 -13.21 6.91 17.49
N GLY A 9 -13.25 5.59 17.28
CA GLY A 9 -14.06 5.00 16.24
C GLY A 9 -15.54 5.37 16.39
N GLY A 10 -16.13 5.98 15.36
CA GLY A 10 -17.53 6.41 15.34
C GLY A 10 -17.82 7.77 15.96
N GLU A 11 -16.82 8.46 16.53
CA GLU A 11 -17.01 9.76 17.20
C GLU A 11 -17.50 10.87 16.26
N PHE A 12 -17.27 10.72 14.95
CA PHE A 12 -17.76 11.63 13.91
C PHE A 12 -19.30 11.80 13.89
N LEU A 13 -20.05 10.88 14.52
CA LEU A 13 -21.52 10.96 14.60
C LEU A 13 -22.02 12.01 15.60
N ILE A 14 -21.19 12.36 16.59
CA ILE A 14 -21.59 13.20 17.73
C ILE A 14 -20.69 14.43 17.92
N THR A 15 -19.61 14.54 17.14
CA THR A 15 -18.69 15.67 17.19
C THR A 15 -18.30 16.12 15.79
N ASP A 16 -18.20 17.43 15.59
CA ASP A 16 -17.69 18.01 14.35
C ASP A 16 -16.17 17.78 14.20
N ALA A 17 -15.77 17.43 12.97
CA ALA A 17 -14.37 17.38 12.54
C ALA A 17 -14.11 18.49 11.52
N THR A 18 -12.92 19.09 11.58
CA THR A 18 -12.48 20.08 10.59
C THR A 18 -11.64 19.41 9.51
N PRO A 19 -11.44 20.03 8.33
CA PRO A 19 -10.55 19.48 7.31
C PRO A 19 -9.12 19.22 7.82
N ALA A 20 -8.63 20.00 8.79
CA ALA A 20 -7.31 19.80 9.38
C ALA A 20 -7.20 18.51 10.24
N ASP A 21 -8.33 17.94 10.64
CA ASP A 21 -8.41 16.71 11.43
C ASP A 21 -8.41 15.45 10.56
N ILE A 22 -8.62 15.60 9.25
CA ILE A 22 -8.78 14.49 8.31
C ILE A 22 -7.50 14.31 7.51
N PHE A 23 -7.09 13.06 7.32
CA PHE A 23 -6.00 12.71 6.42
C PHE A 23 -6.53 12.51 5.01
N THR A 24 -5.93 13.18 4.02
CA THR A 24 -6.32 13.07 2.60
C THR A 24 -5.11 12.71 1.73
N PRO A 25 -5.31 12.34 0.44
CA PRO A 25 -4.19 12.07 -0.47
C PRO A 25 -3.21 13.25 -0.64
N GLU A 26 -3.67 14.49 -0.45
CA GLU A 26 -2.81 15.68 -0.46
C GLU A 26 -1.78 15.68 0.70
N ASP A 27 -2.05 14.94 1.78
CA ASP A 27 -1.13 14.77 2.91
C ASP A 27 -0.07 13.68 2.67
N PHE A 28 -0.13 12.94 1.56
CA PHE A 28 0.81 11.86 1.27
C PHE A 28 2.25 12.36 1.23
N THR A 29 3.12 11.65 1.94
CA THR A 29 4.56 11.88 1.92
C THR A 29 5.15 11.44 0.58
N ASP A 30 6.39 11.83 0.32
CA ASP A 30 7.12 11.36 -0.86
C ASP A 30 7.37 9.84 -0.80
N GLU A 31 7.49 9.28 0.40
CA GLU A 31 7.61 7.83 0.64
C GLU A 31 6.31 7.11 0.25
N HIS A 32 5.14 7.64 0.62
CA HIS A 32 3.84 7.09 0.19
C HIS A 32 3.70 7.08 -1.33
N LYS A 33 4.09 8.18 -1.99
CA LYS A 33 4.03 8.29 -3.46
C LYS A 33 5.03 7.36 -4.14
N MET A 34 6.21 7.20 -3.57
CA MET A 34 7.26 6.34 -4.12
C MET A 34 6.84 4.88 -4.09
N ILE A 35 6.35 4.38 -2.97
CA ILE A 35 5.93 2.97 -2.85
C ILE A 35 4.70 2.66 -3.72
N TYR A 36 3.76 3.61 -3.83
CA TYR A 36 2.65 3.52 -4.79
C TYR A 36 3.17 3.37 -6.22
N GLN A 37 4.12 4.22 -6.64
CA GLN A 37 4.67 4.16 -7.99
C GLN A 37 5.43 2.84 -8.23
N THR A 38 6.15 2.33 -7.23
CA THR A 38 6.80 1.01 -7.32
C THR A 38 5.78 -0.11 -7.53
N ALA A 39 4.69 -0.13 -6.77
CA ALA A 39 3.62 -1.11 -6.93
C ALA A 39 2.96 -1.00 -8.32
N LYS A 40 2.60 0.21 -8.73
CA LYS A 40 2.00 0.48 -10.04
C LYS A 40 2.91 0.04 -11.20
N ASP A 41 4.18 0.39 -11.14
CA ASP A 41 5.16 -0.02 -12.15
C ASP A 41 5.27 -1.54 -12.24
N PHE A 42 5.24 -2.25 -11.11
CA PHE A 42 5.25 -3.71 -11.06
C PHE A 42 4.00 -4.30 -11.73
N VAL A 43 2.82 -3.75 -11.44
CA VAL A 43 1.57 -4.14 -12.10
C VAL A 43 1.67 -3.95 -13.62
N GLU A 44 2.06 -2.74 -14.07
CA GLU A 44 2.10 -2.39 -15.49
C GLU A 44 3.15 -3.18 -16.28
N LYS A 45 4.31 -3.44 -15.69
CA LYS A 45 5.48 -4.02 -16.40
C LYS A 45 5.60 -5.52 -16.24
N GLU A 46 5.17 -6.09 -15.11
CA GLU A 46 5.35 -7.51 -14.80
C GLU A 46 4.04 -8.30 -14.83
N ILE A 47 2.95 -7.73 -14.29
CA ILE A 47 1.66 -8.43 -14.19
C ILE A 47 0.87 -8.32 -15.50
N MET A 48 0.57 -7.10 -15.94
CA MET A 48 -0.32 -6.85 -17.09
C MET A 48 0.12 -7.55 -18.39
N PRO A 49 1.42 -7.62 -18.74
CA PRO A 49 1.86 -8.35 -19.94
C PRO A 49 1.63 -9.86 -19.86
N ASN A 50 1.40 -10.41 -18.67
CA ASN A 50 1.19 -11.84 -18.44
C ASN A 50 -0.25 -12.20 -18.07
N ILE A 51 -1.21 -11.26 -18.21
CA ILE A 51 -2.59 -11.43 -17.73
C ILE A 51 -3.29 -12.66 -18.29
N GLU A 52 -3.12 -12.97 -19.58
CA GLU A 52 -3.76 -14.15 -20.21
C GLU A 52 -3.33 -15.46 -19.56
N LYS A 53 -2.02 -15.62 -19.27
CA LYS A 53 -1.48 -16.81 -18.61
C LYS A 53 -1.91 -16.90 -17.15
N LEU A 54 -2.13 -15.75 -16.49
CA LEU A 54 -2.66 -15.69 -15.14
C LEU A 54 -4.12 -16.15 -15.09
N GLU A 55 -4.94 -15.72 -16.06
CA GLU A 55 -6.32 -16.17 -16.21
C GLU A 55 -6.42 -17.67 -16.53
N GLU A 56 -5.44 -18.23 -17.24
CA GLU A 56 -5.27 -19.68 -17.43
C GLU A 56 -4.83 -20.44 -16.16
N LYS A 57 -4.67 -19.73 -15.03
CA LYS A 57 -4.30 -20.26 -13.71
C LYS A 57 -2.92 -20.93 -13.68
N ASN A 58 -1.95 -20.37 -14.41
CA ASN A 58 -0.57 -20.87 -14.39
C ASN A 58 0.07 -20.66 -12.99
N PRO A 59 0.31 -21.73 -12.20
CA PRO A 59 0.77 -21.60 -10.82
C PRO A 59 2.25 -21.19 -10.73
N GLU A 60 3.10 -21.62 -11.68
CA GLU A 60 4.52 -21.29 -11.68
C GLU A 60 4.74 -19.79 -11.91
N LEU A 61 3.94 -19.20 -12.81
CA LEU A 61 3.95 -17.78 -13.07
C LEU A 61 3.52 -16.96 -11.85
N VAL A 62 2.45 -17.38 -11.16
CA VAL A 62 1.97 -16.71 -9.94
C VAL A 62 3.06 -16.70 -8.87
N LEU A 63 3.70 -17.85 -8.62
CA LEU A 63 4.77 -17.95 -7.63
C LEU A 63 5.98 -17.07 -8.00
N SER A 64 6.34 -17.03 -9.28
CA SER A 64 7.42 -16.18 -9.79
C SER A 64 7.13 -14.69 -9.60
N LEU A 65 5.91 -14.25 -9.91
CA LEU A 65 5.49 -12.85 -9.71
C LEU A 65 5.41 -12.48 -8.23
N LEU A 66 4.91 -13.37 -7.36
CA LEU A 66 4.91 -13.15 -5.92
C LEU A 66 6.33 -13.03 -5.36
N ALA A 67 7.26 -13.88 -5.81
CA ALA A 67 8.66 -13.77 -5.41
C ALA A 67 9.26 -12.41 -5.80
N LYS A 68 9.03 -11.94 -7.04
CA LYS A 68 9.45 -10.61 -7.50
C LYS A 68 8.82 -9.47 -6.69
N ALA A 69 7.52 -9.57 -6.38
CA ALA A 69 6.84 -8.59 -5.53
C ALA A 69 7.46 -8.55 -4.12
N GLY A 70 7.86 -9.72 -3.59
CA GLY A 70 8.59 -9.84 -2.33
C GLY A 70 9.97 -9.18 -2.36
N GLU A 71 10.73 -9.37 -3.45
CA GLU A 71 12.04 -8.70 -3.65
C GLU A 71 11.91 -7.17 -3.70
N LEU A 72 10.78 -6.66 -4.20
CA LEU A 72 10.43 -5.23 -4.18
C LEU A 72 9.88 -4.76 -2.82
N GLY A 73 9.71 -5.65 -1.85
CA GLY A 73 9.17 -5.34 -0.52
C GLY A 73 7.66 -5.16 -0.45
N LEU A 74 6.93 -5.36 -1.54
CA LEU A 74 5.49 -5.12 -1.65
C LEU A 74 4.66 -6.08 -0.78
N LEU A 75 5.19 -7.27 -0.47
CA LEU A 75 4.51 -8.29 0.35
C LEU A 75 4.76 -8.14 1.85
N GLY A 76 5.69 -7.27 2.27
CA GLY A 76 6.14 -7.13 3.66
C GLY A 76 5.93 -5.73 4.22
N THR A 77 5.08 -4.91 3.59
CA THR A 77 4.94 -3.48 3.94
C THR A 77 4.54 -3.26 5.39
N ASP A 78 3.68 -4.11 5.97
CA ASP A 78 3.23 -3.99 7.35
C ASP A 78 3.81 -5.03 8.32
N VAL A 79 4.73 -5.86 7.84
CA VAL A 79 5.46 -6.80 8.68
C VAL A 79 6.59 -6.04 9.38
N PRO A 80 6.76 -6.19 10.71
CA PRO A 80 7.86 -5.55 11.43
C PRO A 80 9.24 -5.95 10.89
N GLU A 81 10.21 -5.03 10.96
CA GLU A 81 11.59 -5.25 10.48
C GLU A 81 12.28 -6.44 11.17
N GLU A 82 11.99 -6.68 12.46
CA GLU A 82 12.54 -7.82 13.21
C GLU A 82 12.15 -9.19 12.63
N TYR A 83 11.10 -9.25 11.81
CA TYR A 83 10.66 -10.44 11.09
C TYR A 83 11.00 -10.39 9.60
N GLY A 84 11.83 -9.44 9.17
CA GLY A 84 12.25 -9.27 7.77
C GLY A 84 11.27 -8.51 6.89
N GLY A 85 10.32 -7.77 7.47
CA GLY A 85 9.45 -6.85 6.74
C GLY A 85 10.00 -5.43 6.65
N LEU A 86 9.19 -4.50 6.16
CA LEU A 86 9.56 -3.09 6.00
C LEU A 86 9.02 -2.18 7.12
N GLY A 87 8.10 -2.65 7.96
CA GLY A 87 7.56 -1.89 9.09
C GLY A 87 6.94 -0.53 8.71
N LEU A 88 6.42 -0.40 7.49
CA LEU A 88 5.84 0.85 6.99
C LEU A 88 4.50 1.16 7.67
N ASP A 89 4.09 2.42 7.56
CA ASP A 89 2.79 2.86 8.07
C ASP A 89 1.61 2.29 7.26
N LYS A 90 0.41 2.42 7.82
CA LYS A 90 -0.79 1.87 7.19
C LYS A 90 -1.22 2.61 5.93
N VAL A 91 -0.77 3.85 5.75
CA VAL A 91 -0.99 4.58 4.49
C VAL A 91 -0.20 3.90 3.38
N SER A 92 1.08 3.60 3.61
CA SER A 92 1.96 2.90 2.68
C SER A 92 1.37 1.55 2.25
N THR A 93 0.93 0.73 3.21
CA THR A 93 0.28 -0.56 2.90
C THR A 93 -1.00 -0.39 2.09
N THR A 94 -1.78 0.66 2.38
CA THR A 94 -3.04 0.94 1.69
C THR A 94 -2.81 1.36 0.24
N VAL A 95 -1.86 2.27 -0.01
CA VAL A 95 -1.58 2.73 -1.39
C VAL A 95 -0.94 1.63 -2.24
N VAL A 96 -0.21 0.69 -1.64
CA VAL A 96 0.26 -0.52 -2.35
C VAL A 96 -0.90 -1.42 -2.76
N GLY A 97 -1.94 -1.55 -1.93
CA GLY A 97 -3.14 -2.31 -2.28
C GLY A 97 -4.08 -1.60 -3.26
N GLU A 98 -3.96 -0.27 -3.40
CA GLU A 98 -4.70 0.53 -4.38
C GLU A 98 -4.14 0.39 -5.80
N ALA A 99 -2.81 0.32 -5.92
CA ALA A 99 -2.08 0.25 -7.19
C ALA A 99 -2.38 -1.03 -7.98
#